data_AF-A0A429GVQ3-F1
#
_entry.id   AF-A0A429GVQ3-F1
#
_cell.length_a   1.000
_cell.length_b   1.000
_cell.length_c   1.000
_cell.angle_alpha   90.00
_cell.angle_beta   90.00
_cell.angle_gamma   90.00
#
_symmetry.space_group_name_H-M   'P 1'
#
loop_
_entity.id
_entity.type
_entity.pdbx_description
1 polymer ?
#
loop_
_entity_poly.entity_id
_entity_poly.type
_entity_poly.pdbx_seq_one_letter_code
_entity_poly.pdbx_strand_id
1 'polypeptide(L)'
;MITGRDPLSFFYREDQLENEVYSKLKEMLEAEADPGQIKMLPKISFAMIKPDAYLRGLAPTVISRLEEEGFHVAKFDVRKMKSREIDELYMFVKNKYRESWWIMPKVFSMAPVVPMILTGDTMGFDHLSERLRELIGPTTPDAGRPGGMRYDLKGANRVLNIIHASDDPASALREALVFFSLEEILDVLSGGFEPLDVESREFTPEEPMDLRRWRVFNEIKLEAADLLEQGRQDILSLLDKEAEIVEMDLPIDEERESLMEIERAISAKAEKIRREILNSAVVEARSPADIGRKISFSERMEESLVSLRIIELLSDEEKLSRYKNFDFLLLKGISAGIITENYQEVVAHSTWAVAPQMMADLKKVGKKPITILEATK
;
A
#
# COMPACT_ATOMS: atom_id res chain seq x y z
N MET A 1 15.28 -6.25 31.10
CA MET A 1 15.66 -7.66 31.37
C MET A 1 15.32 -8.45 30.12
N ILE A 2 16.23 -9.25 29.58
CA ILE A 2 15.91 -10.15 28.46
C ILE A 2 14.84 -11.10 28.97
N THR A 3 13.73 -11.22 28.24
CA THR A 3 12.65 -12.15 28.55
C THR A 3 13.26 -13.54 28.79
N GLY A 4 12.82 -14.27 29.83
CA GLY A 4 13.39 -15.58 30.18
C GLY A 4 13.14 -16.69 29.15
N ARG A 5 12.77 -16.32 27.93
CA ARG A 5 12.49 -17.18 26.79
C ARG A 5 13.78 -17.45 26.04
N ASP A 6 14.01 -18.71 25.67
CA ASP A 6 15.11 -19.09 24.79
C ASP A 6 14.95 -18.39 23.41
N PRO A 7 15.91 -17.57 22.95
CA PRO A 7 15.86 -16.94 21.63
C PRO A 7 15.70 -17.93 20.47
N LEU A 8 16.20 -19.16 20.62
CA LEU A 8 16.08 -20.18 19.57
C LEU A 8 14.66 -20.76 19.47
N SER A 9 13.80 -20.51 20.45
CA SER A 9 12.39 -20.90 20.38
C SER A 9 11.62 -20.18 19.27
N PHE A 10 12.11 -19.02 18.80
CA PHE A 10 11.50 -18.29 17.69
C PHE A 10 11.70 -18.96 16.33
N PHE A 11 12.49 -20.03 16.20
CA PHE A 11 12.68 -20.75 14.94
C PHE A 11 11.70 -21.90 14.75
N TYR A 12 10.98 -22.29 15.81
CA TYR A 12 9.96 -23.31 15.70
C TYR A 12 8.73 -22.79 14.95
N ARG A 13 8.18 -23.61 14.04
CA ARG A 13 6.97 -23.30 13.28
C ARG A 13 6.04 -24.50 13.22
N GLU A 14 4.75 -24.25 13.32
CA GLU A 14 3.72 -25.29 13.17
C GLU A 14 3.48 -25.63 11.69
N ASP A 15 3.55 -24.64 10.80
CA ASP A 15 3.44 -24.87 9.36
C ASP A 15 4.67 -25.64 8.86
N GLN A 16 4.44 -26.70 8.10
CA GLN A 16 5.48 -27.60 7.64
C GLN A 16 6.49 -26.91 6.71
N LEU A 17 6.01 -26.01 5.85
CA LEU A 17 6.80 -25.31 4.86
C LEU A 17 7.66 -24.23 5.53
N GLU A 18 7.08 -23.50 6.48
CA GLU A 18 7.85 -22.59 7.33
C GLU A 18 8.89 -23.34 8.16
N ASN A 19 8.51 -24.44 8.80
CA ASN A 19 9.39 -25.18 9.70
C ASN A 19 10.65 -25.69 8.99
N GLU A 20 10.55 -26.16 7.74
CA GLU A 20 11.74 -26.55 6.96
C GLU A 20 12.72 -25.39 6.77
N VAL A 21 12.19 -24.20 6.42
CA VAL A 21 13.00 -23.00 6.20
C VAL A 21 13.66 -22.53 7.49
N TYR A 22 12.87 -22.40 8.57
CA TYR A 22 13.39 -21.90 9.84
C TYR A 22 14.30 -22.91 10.56
N SER A 23 14.12 -24.21 10.34
CA SER A 23 15.06 -25.22 10.87
C SER A 23 16.45 -25.07 10.24
N LYS A 24 16.52 -24.91 8.91
CA LYS A 24 17.80 -24.67 8.20
C LYS A 24 18.42 -23.33 8.62
N LEU A 25 17.60 -22.30 8.80
CA LEU A 25 18.06 -20.99 9.27
C LEU A 25 18.65 -21.09 10.69
N LYS A 26 18.02 -21.88 11.57
CA LYS A 26 18.52 -22.15 12.91
C LYS A 26 19.87 -22.86 12.89
N GLU A 27 20.00 -23.94 12.12
CA GLU A 27 21.25 -24.70 11.99
C GLU A 27 22.40 -23.80 11.50
N MET A 28 22.13 -22.96 10.51
CA MET A 28 23.11 -21.98 9.99
C MET A 28 23.52 -20.97 11.07
N LEU A 29 22.56 -20.45 11.84
CA LEU A 29 22.86 -19.51 12.92
C LEU A 29 23.68 -20.19 14.03
N GLU A 30 23.31 -21.39 14.47
CA GLU A 30 24.03 -22.12 15.52
C GLU A 30 25.46 -22.51 15.13
N ALA A 31 25.75 -22.63 13.83
CA ALA A 31 27.08 -22.91 13.32
C ALA A 31 28.02 -21.70 13.36
N GLU A 32 27.49 -20.49 13.14
CA GLU A 32 28.30 -19.28 12.92
C GLU A 32 28.23 -18.28 14.09
N ALA A 33 27.12 -18.26 14.85
CA ALA A 33 26.89 -17.29 15.91
C ALA A 33 27.37 -17.77 17.28
N ASP A 34 27.95 -16.85 18.06
CA ASP A 34 28.28 -17.11 19.46
C ASP A 34 27.03 -17.00 20.38
N PRO A 35 27.08 -17.56 21.61
CA PRO A 35 25.95 -17.53 22.54
C PRO A 35 25.49 -16.11 22.94
N GLY A 36 26.39 -15.12 22.93
CA GLY A 36 26.07 -13.72 23.18
C GLY A 36 25.24 -13.12 22.05
N GLN A 37 25.61 -13.40 20.80
CA GLN A 37 24.86 -12.97 19.61
C GLN A 37 23.46 -13.60 19.58
N ILE A 38 23.34 -14.91 19.84
CA ILE A 38 22.04 -15.60 19.91
C ILE A 38 21.14 -14.94 20.98
N LYS A 39 21.72 -14.57 22.12
CA LYS A 39 21.01 -13.87 23.21
C LYS A 39 20.49 -12.49 22.81
N MET A 40 21.07 -11.86 21.80
CA MET A 40 20.69 -10.54 21.30
C MET A 40 19.60 -10.58 20.23
N LEU A 41 19.26 -11.74 19.66
CA LEU A 41 18.20 -11.87 18.64
C LEU A 41 16.88 -11.18 19.00
N PRO A 42 16.33 -11.29 20.24
CA PRO A 42 15.06 -10.64 20.57
C PRO A 42 15.13 -9.11 20.61
N LYS A 43 16.35 -8.52 20.56
CA LYS A 43 16.61 -7.08 20.57
C LYS A 43 16.93 -6.52 19.19
N ILE A 44 16.76 -7.31 18.13
CA ILE A 44 16.85 -6.84 16.76
C ILE A 44 15.53 -7.02 16.04
N SER A 45 15.31 -6.23 15.00
CA SER A 45 14.21 -6.39 14.07
C SER A 45 14.65 -5.99 12.67
N PHE A 46 13.95 -6.47 11.65
CA PHE A 46 14.13 -6.00 10.29
C PHE A 46 12.95 -5.12 9.91
N ALA A 47 13.28 -3.97 9.33
CA ALA A 47 12.34 -3.02 8.77
C ALA A 47 12.74 -2.67 7.35
N MET A 48 11.79 -2.23 6.54
CA MET A 48 12.10 -1.70 5.21
C MET A 48 11.19 -0.54 4.88
N ILE A 49 11.78 0.63 4.62
CA ILE A 49 11.04 1.76 4.05
C ILE A 49 10.68 1.39 2.63
N LYS A 50 9.39 1.46 2.32
CA LYS A 50 8.83 1.03 1.05
C LYS A 50 8.98 2.11 -0.03
N PRO A 51 8.82 1.75 -1.31
CA PRO A 51 8.97 2.70 -2.42
C PRO A 51 8.04 3.91 -2.32
N ASP A 52 6.84 3.75 -1.77
CA ASP A 52 5.90 4.86 -1.57
C ASP A 52 6.41 5.90 -0.57
N ALA A 53 7.01 5.46 0.54
CA ALA A 53 7.62 6.38 1.49
C ALA A 53 8.86 7.04 0.91
N TYR A 54 9.68 6.31 0.13
CA TYR A 54 10.83 6.88 -0.55
C TYR A 54 10.40 7.97 -1.55
N LEU A 55 9.47 7.67 -2.47
CA LEU A 55 8.97 8.63 -3.47
C LEU A 55 8.33 9.86 -2.86
N ARG A 56 7.69 9.72 -1.70
CA ARG A 56 7.09 10.85 -0.98
C ARG A 56 8.11 11.66 -0.17
N GLY A 57 9.38 11.29 -0.18
CA GLY A 57 10.42 11.93 0.65
C GLY A 57 10.23 11.71 2.15
N LEU A 58 9.52 10.65 2.54
CA LEU A 58 9.17 10.36 3.94
C LEU A 58 10.20 9.48 4.67
N ALA A 59 11.24 9.01 3.98
CA ALA A 59 12.23 8.14 4.61
C ALA A 59 12.93 8.80 5.82
N PRO A 60 13.38 10.08 5.76
CA PRO A 60 13.92 10.76 6.94
C PRO A 60 12.90 10.83 8.09
N THR A 61 11.63 11.17 7.80
CA THR A 61 10.57 11.23 8.82
C THR A 61 10.32 9.87 9.48
N VAL A 62 10.36 8.78 8.71
CA VAL A 62 10.23 7.42 9.25
C VAL A 62 11.39 7.10 10.18
N ILE A 63 12.62 7.40 9.77
CA ILE A 63 13.82 7.14 10.57
C ILE A 63 13.81 7.97 11.86
N SER A 64 13.58 9.29 11.78
CA SER A 64 13.53 10.15 12.96
C SER A 64 12.50 9.68 13.97
N ARG A 65 11.32 9.24 13.52
CA ARG A 65 10.27 8.73 14.41
C ARG A 65 10.64 7.40 15.07
N LEU A 66 11.38 6.53 14.37
CA LEU A 66 11.94 5.33 14.98
C LEU A 66 12.96 5.68 16.08
N GLU A 67 13.82 6.66 15.83
CA GLU A 67 14.84 7.12 16.79
C GLU A 67 14.25 7.81 18.02
N GLU A 68 13.22 8.65 17.84
CA GLU A 68 12.45 9.27 18.93
C GLU A 68 11.82 8.21 19.85
N GLU A 69 11.39 7.10 19.25
CA GLU A 69 10.88 5.93 19.96
C GLU A 69 12.01 4.99 20.43
N GLY A 70 13.28 5.40 20.40
CA GLY A 70 14.39 4.61 20.94
C GLY A 70 14.69 3.31 20.18
N PHE A 71 14.38 3.26 18.90
CA PHE A 71 14.97 2.30 17.96
C PHE A 71 16.25 2.91 17.36
N HIS A 72 17.22 2.08 17.04
CA HIS A 72 18.45 2.50 16.39
C HIS A 72 18.63 1.77 15.06
N VAL A 73 18.90 2.51 13.99
CA VAL A 73 19.25 1.92 12.70
C VAL A 73 20.70 1.47 12.75
N ALA A 74 20.92 0.17 12.96
CA ALA A 74 22.27 -0.39 13.09
C ALA A 74 22.92 -0.69 11.74
N LYS A 75 22.10 -0.98 10.73
CA LYS A 75 22.53 -1.24 9.36
C LYS A 75 21.42 -0.85 8.41
N PHE A 76 21.78 -0.28 7.26
CA PHE A 76 20.83 0.03 6.19
C PHE A 76 21.50 -0.08 4.82
N ASP A 77 20.68 -0.01 3.77
CA ASP A 77 21.09 0.15 2.37
C ASP A 77 20.01 0.99 1.66
N VAL A 78 20.32 1.61 0.52
CA VAL A 78 19.34 2.26 -0.36
C VAL A 78 19.49 1.68 -1.75
N ARG A 79 18.52 0.88 -2.20
CA ARG A 79 18.66 0.15 -3.46
C ARG A 79 17.35 -0.17 -4.15
N LYS A 80 17.43 -0.38 -5.46
CA LYS A 80 16.34 -0.99 -6.23
C LYS A 80 16.23 -2.47 -5.89
N MET A 81 15.02 -2.89 -5.55
CA MET A 81 14.74 -4.28 -5.20
C MET A 81 14.63 -5.15 -6.45
N LYS A 82 15.29 -6.30 -6.45
CA LYS A 82 15.22 -7.30 -7.53
C LYS A 82 13.96 -8.16 -7.35
N SER A 83 13.38 -8.65 -8.45
CA SER A 83 12.17 -9.49 -8.38
C SER A 83 12.31 -10.71 -7.47
N ARG A 84 13.51 -11.32 -7.44
CA ARG A 84 13.81 -12.46 -6.55
C ARG A 84 13.75 -12.06 -5.07
N GLU A 85 14.24 -10.88 -4.72
CA GLU A 85 14.23 -10.38 -3.34
C GLU A 85 12.78 -10.16 -2.87
N ILE A 86 11.85 -9.77 -3.75
CA ILE A 86 10.42 -9.59 -3.41
C ILE A 86 9.80 -10.93 -3.04
N ASP A 87 10.07 -11.95 -3.85
CA ASP A 87 9.60 -13.31 -3.62
C ASP A 87 10.19 -13.92 -2.35
N GLU A 88 11.47 -13.67 -2.07
CA GLU A 88 12.15 -14.14 -0.85
C GLU A 88 11.61 -13.41 0.40
N LEU A 89 11.49 -12.08 0.36
CA LEU A 89 10.98 -11.29 1.49
C LEU A 89 9.56 -11.73 1.88
N TYR A 90 8.69 -11.94 0.91
CA TYR A 90 7.26 -12.23 1.13
C TYR A 90 6.87 -13.70 0.86
N MET A 91 7.83 -14.63 0.96
CA MET A 91 7.69 -16.05 0.59
C MET A 91 6.42 -16.73 1.13
N PHE A 92 6.11 -16.55 2.41
CA PHE A 92 4.95 -17.20 3.06
C PHE A 92 3.62 -16.49 2.77
N VAL A 93 3.67 -15.22 2.34
CA VAL A 93 2.49 -14.40 2.06
C VAL A 93 2.06 -14.53 0.59
N LYS A 94 3.01 -14.79 -0.31
CA LYS A 94 2.79 -14.91 -1.77
C LYS A 94 1.64 -15.83 -2.15
N ASN A 95 1.59 -17.02 -1.54
CA ASN A 95 0.59 -18.03 -1.87
C ASN A 95 -0.84 -17.58 -1.51
N LYS A 96 -1.00 -16.83 -0.43
CA LYS A 96 -2.28 -16.29 0.01
C LYS A 96 -2.82 -15.20 -0.92
N TYR A 97 -1.93 -14.47 -1.59
CA TYR A 97 -2.26 -13.34 -2.47
C TYR A 97 -1.88 -13.61 -3.92
N ARG A 98 -1.92 -14.87 -4.36
CA ARG A 98 -1.45 -15.28 -5.69
C ARG A 98 -2.14 -14.52 -6.84
N GLU A 99 -3.43 -14.23 -6.71
CA GLU A 99 -4.21 -13.52 -7.74
C GLU A 99 -3.81 -12.05 -7.90
N SER A 100 -3.34 -11.41 -6.82
CA SER A 100 -2.91 -10.01 -6.81
C SER A 100 -1.39 -9.84 -6.79
N TRP A 101 -0.61 -10.92 -6.69
CA TRP A 101 0.85 -10.84 -6.50
C TRP A 101 1.59 -10.04 -7.56
N TRP A 102 1.08 -10.04 -8.80
CA TRP A 102 1.65 -9.31 -9.92
C TRP A 102 1.77 -7.80 -9.67
N ILE A 103 1.04 -7.25 -8.69
CA ILE A 103 1.18 -5.85 -8.27
C ILE A 103 2.49 -5.58 -7.52
N MET A 104 3.04 -6.58 -6.82
CA MET A 104 4.21 -6.41 -5.97
C MET A 104 5.43 -5.98 -6.80
N PRO A 105 5.79 -6.67 -7.91
CA PRO A 105 6.85 -6.18 -8.80
C PRO A 105 6.63 -4.77 -9.33
N LYS A 106 5.38 -4.38 -9.66
CA LYS A 106 5.09 -3.01 -10.12
C LYS A 106 5.40 -1.98 -9.05
N VAL A 107 4.92 -2.19 -7.82
CA VAL A 107 5.15 -1.30 -6.67
C VAL A 107 6.64 -1.18 -6.36
N PHE A 108 7.35 -2.30 -6.24
CA PHE A 108 8.77 -2.32 -5.91
C PHE A 108 9.68 -1.81 -7.04
N SER A 109 9.15 -1.65 -8.25
CA SER A 109 9.86 -1.02 -9.36
C SER A 109 9.75 0.52 -9.39
N MET A 110 8.82 1.11 -8.63
CA MET A 110 8.56 2.55 -8.64
C MET A 110 9.74 3.37 -8.12
N ALA A 111 10.43 2.87 -7.09
CA ALA A 111 11.56 3.54 -6.45
C ALA A 111 12.42 2.56 -5.64
N PRO A 112 13.61 2.99 -5.20
CA PRO A 112 14.39 2.26 -4.21
C PRO A 112 13.62 1.94 -2.93
N VAL A 113 14.09 0.91 -2.24
CA VAL A 113 13.71 0.59 -0.87
C VAL A 113 14.86 0.90 0.07
N VAL A 114 14.56 1.08 1.36
CA VAL A 114 15.56 1.23 2.42
C VAL A 114 15.42 0.07 3.41
N PRO A 115 16.02 -1.10 3.14
CA PRO A 115 16.10 -2.18 4.12
C PRO A 115 16.96 -1.74 5.30
N MET A 116 16.56 -2.11 6.52
CA MET A 116 17.21 -1.70 7.75
C MET A 116 17.18 -2.83 8.78
N ILE A 117 18.28 -2.96 9.52
CA ILE A 117 18.34 -3.73 10.77
C ILE A 117 18.20 -2.73 11.91
N LEU A 118 17.16 -2.89 12.70
CA LEU A 118 16.88 -2.06 13.87
C LEU A 118 17.33 -2.78 15.14
N THR A 119 17.88 -2.03 16.09
CA THR A 119 18.19 -2.51 17.44
C THR A 119 17.51 -1.62 18.47
N GLY A 120 17.34 -2.10 19.69
CA GLY A 120 16.75 -1.31 20.77
C GLY A 120 16.35 -2.14 21.99
N ASP A 121 15.86 -1.45 23.01
CA ASP A 121 15.21 -2.11 24.14
C ASP A 121 13.79 -2.58 23.75
N THR A 122 13.38 -3.72 24.29
CA THR A 122 12.04 -4.28 24.04
C THR A 122 10.98 -3.57 24.86
N MET A 123 11.32 -2.76 25.88
CA MET A 123 10.38 -1.88 26.60
C MET A 123 9.10 -2.59 27.09
N GLY A 124 9.24 -3.83 27.54
CA GLY A 124 8.14 -4.65 28.07
C GLY A 124 7.45 -5.56 27.05
N PHE A 125 7.79 -5.47 25.77
CA PHE A 125 7.40 -6.43 24.73
C PHE A 125 8.29 -7.68 24.76
N ASP A 126 7.80 -8.79 24.19
CA ASP A 126 8.54 -10.05 24.15
C ASP A 126 9.83 -9.94 23.33
N HIS A 127 9.78 -9.13 22.26
CA HIS A 127 10.89 -8.85 21.37
C HIS A 127 10.70 -7.53 20.60
N LEU A 128 11.77 -7.02 19.99
CA LEU A 128 11.77 -5.73 19.30
C LEU A 128 10.82 -5.69 18.09
N SER A 129 10.66 -6.78 17.34
CA SER A 129 9.70 -6.84 16.22
C SER A 129 8.25 -6.61 16.65
N GLU A 130 7.85 -7.08 17.83
CA GLU A 130 6.49 -6.86 18.35
C GLU A 130 6.28 -5.38 18.67
N ARG A 131 7.25 -4.78 19.37
CA ARG A 131 7.27 -3.36 19.68
C ARG A 131 7.21 -2.49 18.42
N LEU A 132 8.01 -2.82 17.41
CA LEU A 132 8.02 -2.11 16.12
C LEU A 132 6.66 -2.19 15.44
N ARG A 133 6.02 -3.36 15.46
CA ARG A 133 4.70 -3.55 14.84
C ARG A 133 3.60 -2.77 15.55
N GLU A 134 3.66 -2.66 16.87
CA GLU A 134 2.75 -1.80 17.63
C GLU A 134 2.93 -0.32 17.23
N LEU A 135 4.18 0.15 17.12
CA LEU A 135 4.49 1.53 16.72
C LEU A 135 4.02 1.85 15.29
N ILE A 136 4.30 0.98 14.32
CA ILE A 136 3.93 1.28 12.92
C ILE A 136 2.42 1.12 12.66
N GLY A 137 1.73 0.31 13.45
CA GLY A 137 0.30 0.04 13.32
C GLY A 137 -0.07 -1.00 12.26
N PRO A 138 -1.37 -1.22 12.02
CA PRO A 138 -1.87 -2.33 11.20
C PRO A 138 -1.47 -2.23 9.72
N THR A 139 -1.52 -3.35 8.99
CA THR A 139 -1.16 -3.40 7.56
C THR A 139 -2.04 -2.48 6.71
N THR A 140 -3.33 -2.35 7.02
CA THR A 140 -4.24 -1.39 6.39
C THR A 140 -4.18 -0.08 7.17
N PRO A 141 -3.62 1.00 6.59
CA PRO A 141 -3.46 2.30 7.26
C PRO A 141 -4.79 2.85 7.80
N ASP A 142 -5.88 2.76 7.01
CA ASP A 142 -7.21 3.20 7.41
C ASP A 142 -7.77 2.47 8.64
N ALA A 143 -7.31 1.24 8.92
CA ALA A 143 -7.69 0.48 10.12
C ALA A 143 -6.86 0.86 11.36
N GLY A 144 -5.85 1.72 11.19
CA GLY A 144 -5.00 2.24 12.26
C GLY A 144 -5.66 3.32 13.09
N ARG A 145 -4.88 3.95 13.97
CA ARG A 145 -5.29 5.05 14.86
C ARG A 145 -4.19 6.11 14.88
N PRO A 146 -4.50 7.37 15.25
CA PRO A 146 -3.49 8.40 15.47
C PRO A 146 -2.36 7.89 16.37
N GLY A 147 -1.12 8.20 16.01
CA GLY A 147 0.08 7.69 16.69
C GLY A 147 0.66 6.42 16.07
N GLY A 148 -0.06 5.72 15.19
CA GLY A 148 0.51 4.65 14.37
C GLY A 148 1.17 5.20 13.11
N MET A 149 2.43 4.87 12.83
CA MET A 149 3.17 5.50 11.72
C MET A 149 2.47 5.38 10.36
N ARG A 150 1.89 4.20 10.05
CA ARG A 150 1.18 3.99 8.77
C ARG A 150 -0.04 4.89 8.63
N TYR A 151 -0.73 5.16 9.74
CA TYR A 151 -1.88 6.04 9.79
C TYR A 151 -1.45 7.50 9.66
N ASP A 152 -0.51 7.93 10.50
CA ASP A 152 -0.10 9.34 10.55
C ASP A 152 0.60 9.79 9.25
N LEU A 153 1.37 8.89 8.63
CA LEU A 153 2.04 9.14 7.35
C LEU A 153 1.14 8.84 6.14
N LYS A 154 -0.14 8.54 6.35
CA LYS A 154 -1.16 8.34 5.31
C LYS A 154 -0.74 7.33 4.24
N GLY A 155 -0.43 6.10 4.67
CA GLY A 155 -0.25 5.00 3.71
C GLY A 155 -1.51 4.83 2.85
N ALA A 156 -1.34 4.69 1.54
CA ALA A 156 -2.46 4.69 0.59
C ALA A 156 -3.32 3.42 0.68
N ASN A 157 -2.71 2.26 0.92
CA ASN A 157 -3.40 0.96 0.99
C ASN A 157 -2.50 -0.11 1.64
N ARG A 158 -2.88 -1.39 1.62
CA ARG A 158 -2.09 -2.49 2.23
C ARG A 158 -0.72 -2.72 1.60
N VAL A 159 -0.54 -2.37 0.33
CA VAL A 159 0.72 -2.57 -0.42
C VAL A 159 1.62 -1.35 -0.27
N LEU A 160 1.04 -0.16 -0.47
CA LEU A 160 1.66 1.16 -0.30
C LEU A 160 1.35 1.68 1.11
N ASN A 161 2.03 1.12 2.12
CA ASN A 161 1.83 1.44 3.53
C ASN A 161 3.11 1.86 4.25
N ILE A 162 3.99 2.60 3.58
CA ILE A 162 5.14 3.31 4.17
C ILE A 162 6.31 2.41 4.60
N ILE A 163 6.06 1.45 5.49
CA ILE A 163 7.10 0.66 6.16
C ILE A 163 6.67 -0.80 6.31
N HIS A 164 7.59 -1.70 6.04
CA HIS A 164 7.52 -3.13 6.35
C HIS A 164 8.24 -3.42 7.68
N ALA A 165 7.77 -4.42 8.43
CA ALA A 165 8.41 -4.91 9.66
C ALA A 165 8.18 -6.41 9.82
N SER A 166 9.23 -7.13 10.22
CA SER A 166 9.15 -8.57 10.47
C SER A 166 8.23 -8.93 11.64
N ASP A 167 7.72 -10.15 11.66
CA ASP A 167 6.76 -10.61 12.68
C ASP A 167 7.44 -10.96 14.01
N ASP A 168 8.66 -11.53 13.98
CA ASP A 168 9.39 -12.05 15.14
C ASP A 168 10.92 -12.04 14.89
N PRO A 169 11.77 -12.40 15.88
CA PRO A 169 13.23 -12.40 15.72
C PRO A 169 13.79 -13.34 14.66
N ALA A 170 13.22 -14.53 14.49
CA ALA A 170 13.69 -15.47 13.47
C ALA A 170 13.30 -14.95 12.07
N SER A 171 12.09 -14.40 11.95
CA SER A 171 11.63 -13.71 10.75
C SER A 171 12.53 -12.50 10.43
N ALA A 172 12.94 -11.72 11.42
CA ALA A 172 13.85 -10.60 11.25
C ALA A 172 15.22 -11.02 10.69
N LEU A 173 15.81 -12.09 11.22
CA LEU A 173 17.05 -12.67 10.69
C LEU A 173 16.88 -13.13 9.22
N ARG A 174 15.82 -13.88 8.94
CA ARG A 174 15.52 -14.39 7.59
C ARG A 174 15.37 -13.25 6.58
N GLU A 175 14.64 -12.21 6.95
CA GLU A 175 14.35 -11.07 6.08
C GLU A 175 15.56 -10.17 5.89
N ALA A 176 16.36 -9.96 6.93
CA ALA A 176 17.64 -9.26 6.83
C ALA A 176 18.60 -9.96 5.85
N LEU A 177 18.65 -11.29 5.84
CA LEU A 177 19.49 -12.08 4.93
C LEU A 177 19.14 -11.93 3.44
N VAL A 178 17.97 -11.35 3.12
CA VAL A 178 17.64 -10.99 1.73
C VAL A 178 18.50 -9.83 1.24
N PHE A 179 18.94 -8.95 2.15
CA PHE A 179 19.61 -7.69 1.82
C PHE A 179 21.05 -7.60 2.33
N PHE A 180 21.34 -8.25 3.47
CA PHE A 180 22.61 -8.19 4.17
C PHE A 180 23.21 -9.59 4.30
N SER A 181 24.53 -9.68 4.35
CA SER A 181 25.23 -10.93 4.63
C SER A 181 25.04 -11.35 6.10
N LEU A 182 25.22 -12.65 6.38
CA LEU A 182 25.18 -13.15 7.75
C LEU A 182 26.25 -12.46 8.62
N GLU A 183 27.44 -12.24 8.08
CA GLU A 183 28.54 -11.55 8.78
C GLU A 183 28.12 -10.15 9.25
N GLU A 184 27.49 -9.35 8.39
CA GLU A 184 26.97 -8.02 8.74
C GLU A 184 25.90 -8.08 9.83
N ILE A 185 25.02 -9.09 9.80
CA ILE A 185 23.98 -9.27 10.82
C ILE A 185 24.60 -9.68 12.16
N LEU A 186 25.60 -10.56 12.14
CA LEU A 186 26.33 -11.01 13.33
C LEU A 186 27.13 -9.85 13.97
N ASP A 187 27.72 -8.96 13.17
CA ASP A 187 28.37 -7.74 13.68
C ASP A 187 27.39 -6.84 14.44
N VAL A 188 26.19 -6.62 13.88
CA VAL A 188 25.11 -5.88 14.56
C VAL A 188 24.72 -6.55 15.89
N LEU A 189 24.61 -7.88 15.92
CA LEU A 189 24.30 -8.63 17.14
C LEU A 189 25.40 -8.55 18.21
N SER A 190 26.64 -8.31 17.80
CA SER A 190 27.78 -8.03 18.68
C SER A 190 27.81 -6.58 19.20
N GLY A 191 26.91 -5.72 18.72
CA GLY A 191 26.84 -4.30 19.06
C GLY A 191 27.67 -3.40 18.14
N GLY A 192 28.15 -3.92 17.01
CA GLY A 192 28.77 -3.13 15.96
C GLY A 192 27.73 -2.34 15.17
N PHE A 193 27.73 -1.01 15.30
CA PHE A 193 27.06 -0.11 14.36
C PHE A 193 27.59 1.32 14.49
N GLU A 194 27.58 2.05 13.38
CA GLU A 194 27.88 3.48 13.35
C GLU A 194 26.57 4.29 13.37
N PRO A 195 26.56 5.49 13.99
CA PRO A 195 25.40 6.38 13.94
C PRO A 195 25.02 6.71 12.50
N LEU A 196 23.73 6.66 12.20
CA LEU A 196 23.19 7.02 10.90
C LEU A 196 23.16 8.54 10.71
N ASP A 197 23.63 9.03 9.56
CA ASP A 197 23.33 10.40 9.12
C ASP A 197 21.99 10.43 8.36
N VAL A 198 20.93 10.77 9.08
CA VAL A 198 19.55 10.80 8.57
C VAL A 198 19.34 11.92 7.54
N GLU A 199 20.18 12.96 7.53
CA GLU A 199 20.12 14.05 6.54
C GLU A 199 20.84 13.72 5.22
N SER A 200 21.36 12.49 5.09
CA SER A 200 21.91 11.99 3.84
C SER A 200 20.94 12.16 2.67
N ARG A 201 21.45 12.71 1.56
CA ARG A 201 20.70 12.85 0.31
C ARG A 201 20.23 11.51 -0.26
N GLU A 202 20.79 10.39 0.19
CA GLU A 202 20.45 9.06 -0.32
C GLU A 202 19.00 8.66 0.03
N PHE A 203 18.43 9.22 1.10
CA PHE A 203 17.06 8.94 1.56
C PHE A 203 15.97 9.78 0.89
N THR A 204 16.35 10.78 0.09
CA THR A 204 15.40 11.75 -0.47
C THR A 204 15.41 11.67 -1.99
N PRO A 205 14.24 11.48 -2.64
CA PRO A 205 14.15 11.52 -4.09
C PRO A 205 14.42 12.95 -4.60
N GLU A 206 14.91 13.07 -5.83
CA GLU A 206 15.13 14.39 -6.45
C GLU A 206 13.82 15.19 -6.57
N GLU A 207 12.73 14.51 -6.94
CA GLU A 207 11.40 15.09 -7.09
C GLU A 207 10.40 14.25 -6.27
N PRO A 208 10.03 14.70 -5.05
CA PRO A 208 9.02 14.03 -4.25
C PRO A 208 7.66 14.04 -4.95
N MET A 209 6.93 12.94 -4.83
CA MET A 209 5.61 12.75 -5.42
C MET A 209 4.55 12.60 -4.35
N ASP A 210 3.36 13.13 -4.58
CA ASP A 210 2.23 12.90 -3.68
C ASP A 210 1.48 11.63 -4.10
N LEU A 211 1.56 10.59 -3.27
CA LEU A 211 0.89 9.31 -3.50
C LEU A 211 -0.29 9.10 -2.54
N ARG A 212 -0.87 10.17 -1.99
CA ARG A 212 -2.11 10.07 -1.20
C ARG A 212 -3.23 9.51 -2.08
N ARG A 213 -3.88 8.43 -1.62
CA ARG A 213 -4.88 7.68 -2.38
C ARG A 213 -5.97 8.57 -2.97
N TRP A 214 -6.56 9.45 -2.16
CA TRP A 214 -7.68 10.28 -2.57
C TRP A 214 -7.26 11.39 -3.54
N ARG A 215 -6.04 11.92 -3.42
CA ARG A 215 -5.48 12.84 -4.41
C ARG A 215 -5.34 12.20 -5.77
N VAL A 216 -4.68 11.04 -5.82
CA VAL A 216 -4.52 10.28 -7.06
C VAL A 216 -5.88 9.89 -7.66
N PHE A 217 -6.84 9.50 -6.83
CA PHE A 217 -8.18 9.16 -7.31
C PHE A 217 -8.92 10.38 -7.86
N ASN A 218 -8.85 11.53 -7.18
CA ASN A 218 -9.44 12.78 -7.66
C ASN A 218 -8.81 13.22 -8.99
N GLU A 219 -7.49 13.18 -9.14
CA GLU A 219 -6.77 13.49 -10.39
C GLU A 219 -7.27 12.62 -11.56
N ILE A 220 -7.28 11.30 -11.38
CA ILE A 220 -7.79 10.37 -12.40
C ILE A 220 -9.28 10.65 -12.72
N LYS A 221 -10.09 11.00 -11.71
CA LYS A 221 -11.49 11.33 -11.89
C LYS A 221 -11.70 12.63 -12.68
N LEU A 222 -10.85 13.63 -12.48
CA LEU A 222 -10.86 14.88 -13.24
C LEU A 222 -10.47 14.63 -14.70
N GLU A 223 -9.40 13.87 -14.94
CA GLU A 223 -8.99 13.44 -16.30
C GLU A 223 -10.12 12.68 -17.01
N ALA A 224 -10.80 11.76 -16.31
CA ALA A 224 -11.96 11.06 -16.84
C ALA A 224 -13.14 12.00 -17.13
N ALA A 225 -13.38 12.99 -16.27
CA ALA A 225 -14.50 13.92 -16.41
C ALA A 225 -14.35 14.81 -17.66
N ASP A 226 -13.13 15.11 -18.09
CA ASP A 226 -12.85 15.90 -19.29
C ASP A 226 -13.29 15.23 -20.60
N LEU A 227 -13.38 13.89 -20.61
CA LEU A 227 -13.84 13.10 -21.75
C LEU A 227 -15.38 12.95 -21.80
N LEU A 228 -16.11 13.49 -20.82
CA LEU A 228 -17.57 13.37 -20.78
C LEU A 228 -18.27 14.37 -21.71
N GLU A 229 -19.09 13.87 -22.62
CA GLU A 229 -19.99 14.70 -23.43
C GLU A 229 -21.27 15.11 -22.67
N GLN A 230 -21.79 14.20 -21.84
CA GLN A 230 -23.02 14.38 -21.08
C GLN A 230 -22.73 14.37 -19.58
N GLY A 231 -23.32 15.32 -18.84
CA GLY A 231 -23.23 15.37 -17.38
C GLY A 231 -21.86 15.79 -16.82
N ARG A 232 -20.94 16.26 -17.68
CA ARG A 232 -19.61 16.76 -17.30
C ARG A 232 -19.66 17.80 -16.19
N GLN A 233 -20.45 18.86 -16.37
CA GLN A 233 -20.56 19.96 -15.39
C GLN A 233 -21.07 19.48 -14.03
N ASP A 234 -22.01 18.53 -14.03
CA ASP A 234 -22.55 17.98 -12.78
C ASP A 234 -21.51 17.13 -12.04
N ILE A 235 -20.66 16.40 -12.77
CA ILE A 235 -19.56 15.61 -12.20
C ILE A 235 -18.45 16.53 -11.72
N LEU A 236 -17.98 17.46 -12.55
CA LEU A 236 -16.91 18.41 -12.19
C LEU A 236 -17.26 19.20 -10.93
N SER A 237 -18.50 19.69 -10.80
CA SER A 237 -18.93 20.40 -9.59
C SER A 237 -18.83 19.55 -8.31
N LEU A 238 -18.91 18.22 -8.40
CA LEU A 238 -18.71 17.32 -7.26
C LEU A 238 -17.22 17.02 -7.04
N LEU A 239 -16.45 16.81 -8.12
CA LEU A 239 -15.01 16.57 -8.05
C LEU A 239 -14.24 17.79 -7.53
N ASP A 240 -14.71 19.01 -7.81
CA ASP A 240 -14.12 20.24 -7.27
C ASP A 240 -14.24 20.28 -5.74
N LYS A 241 -15.40 19.85 -5.19
CA LYS A 241 -15.62 19.76 -3.74
C LYS A 241 -14.80 18.65 -3.10
N GLU A 242 -14.63 17.53 -3.80
CA GLU A 242 -13.72 16.48 -3.35
C GLU A 242 -12.28 17.00 -3.30
N ALA A 243 -11.84 17.71 -4.34
CA ALA A 243 -10.50 18.31 -4.40
C ALA A 243 -10.27 19.28 -3.23
N GLU A 244 -11.26 20.12 -2.89
CA GLU A 244 -11.20 20.99 -1.71
C GLU A 244 -10.89 20.21 -0.43
N ILE A 245 -11.54 19.05 -0.22
CA ILE A 245 -11.34 18.21 0.97
C ILE A 245 -9.95 17.56 0.96
N VAL A 246 -9.54 17.00 -0.18
CA VAL A 246 -8.25 16.30 -0.31
C VAL A 246 -7.06 17.24 -0.10
N GLU A 247 -7.18 18.51 -0.50
CA GLU A 247 -6.14 19.52 -0.28
C GLU A 247 -6.03 19.99 1.17
N MET A 248 -7.04 19.74 2.03
CA MET A 248 -6.99 20.12 3.45
C MET A 248 -6.00 19.28 4.28
N ASP A 249 -5.49 18.18 3.73
CA ASP A 249 -4.53 17.28 4.38
C ASP A 249 -4.99 16.80 5.78
N LEU A 250 -6.28 16.51 5.92
CA LEU A 250 -6.89 16.03 7.16
C LEU A 250 -6.35 14.66 7.61
N PRO A 251 -6.36 14.33 8.92
CA PRO A 251 -6.11 12.96 9.40
C PRO A 251 -7.00 11.94 8.67
N ILE A 252 -6.53 10.70 8.50
CA ILE A 252 -7.22 9.70 7.65
C ILE A 252 -8.72 9.55 8.00
N ASP A 253 -9.07 9.53 9.29
CA ASP A 253 -10.48 9.36 9.69
C ASP A 253 -11.33 10.59 9.38
N GLU A 254 -10.79 11.80 9.62
CA GLU A 254 -11.48 13.07 9.33
C GLU A 254 -11.62 13.30 7.82
N GLU A 255 -10.58 12.99 7.05
CA GLU A 255 -10.61 13.02 5.59
C GLU A 255 -11.68 12.06 5.07
N ARG A 256 -11.69 10.83 5.58
CA ARG A 256 -12.66 9.80 5.22
C ARG A 256 -14.09 10.24 5.53
N GLU A 257 -14.34 10.78 6.72
CA GLU A 257 -15.65 11.29 7.12
C GLU A 257 -16.12 12.44 6.22
N SER A 258 -15.22 13.38 5.91
CA SER A 258 -15.51 14.52 5.03
C SER A 258 -15.82 14.07 3.60
N LEU A 259 -15.14 13.03 3.12
CA LEU A 259 -15.34 12.46 1.78
C LEU A 259 -16.63 11.62 1.65
N MET A 260 -17.24 11.15 2.74
CA MET A 260 -18.33 10.17 2.67
C MET A 260 -19.52 10.63 1.84
N GLU A 261 -20.01 11.86 2.06
CA GLU A 261 -21.18 12.38 1.35
C GLU A 261 -20.84 12.67 -0.12
N ILE A 262 -19.70 13.30 -0.37
CA ILE A 262 -19.30 13.72 -1.71
C ILE A 262 -19.00 12.52 -2.61
N GLU A 263 -18.29 11.50 -2.13
CA GLU A 263 -17.95 10.31 -2.90
C GLU A 263 -19.19 9.48 -3.24
N ARG A 264 -20.15 9.38 -2.31
CA ARG A 264 -21.46 8.78 -2.60
C ARG A 264 -22.20 9.53 -3.69
N ALA A 265 -22.19 10.86 -3.65
CA ALA A 265 -22.83 11.69 -4.66
C ALA A 265 -22.17 11.51 -6.04
N ILE A 266 -20.83 11.49 -6.09
CA ILE A 266 -20.06 11.25 -7.32
C ILE A 266 -20.40 9.87 -7.90
N SER A 267 -20.29 8.81 -7.09
CA SER A 267 -20.61 7.43 -7.50
C SER A 267 -22.03 7.31 -8.04
N ALA A 268 -23.03 7.85 -7.32
CA ALA A 268 -24.43 7.80 -7.72
C ALA A 268 -24.70 8.59 -9.01
N LYS A 269 -24.08 9.77 -9.15
CA LYS A 269 -24.24 10.62 -10.34
C LYS A 269 -23.60 9.98 -11.56
N ALA A 270 -22.38 9.48 -11.44
CA ALA A 270 -21.68 8.79 -12.51
C ALA A 270 -22.46 7.55 -12.98
N GLU A 271 -22.97 6.75 -12.05
CA GLU A 271 -23.79 5.59 -12.36
C GLU A 271 -25.08 5.98 -13.10
N LYS A 272 -25.76 7.04 -12.66
CA LYS A 272 -26.98 7.54 -13.31
C LYS A 272 -26.71 7.96 -14.76
N ILE A 273 -25.71 8.80 -15.00
CA ILE A 273 -25.37 9.27 -16.35
C ILE A 273 -24.99 8.06 -17.23
N ARG A 274 -24.21 7.11 -16.70
CA ARG A 274 -23.81 5.90 -17.42
C ARG A 274 -25.01 5.08 -17.86
N ARG A 275 -26.02 4.91 -17.01
CA ARG A 275 -27.28 4.23 -17.36
C ARG A 275 -28.06 4.98 -18.44
N GLU A 276 -28.11 6.31 -18.39
CA GLU A 276 -28.76 7.13 -19.41
C GLU A 276 -28.08 6.96 -20.78
N ILE A 277 -26.75 7.02 -20.85
CA ILE A 277 -25.99 6.80 -22.08
C ILE A 277 -26.24 5.40 -22.65
N LEU A 278 -26.20 4.36 -21.81
CA LEU A 278 -26.47 2.98 -22.24
C LEU A 278 -27.89 2.83 -22.81
N ASN A 279 -28.89 3.48 -22.21
CA ASN A 279 -30.25 3.47 -22.73
C ASN A 279 -30.34 4.17 -24.09
N SER A 280 -29.70 5.33 -24.25
CA SER A 280 -29.62 6.04 -25.53
C SER A 280 -28.92 5.22 -26.61
N ALA A 281 -27.89 4.45 -26.25
CA ALA A 281 -27.20 3.55 -27.16
C ALA A 281 -28.11 2.46 -27.74
N VAL A 282 -28.98 1.88 -26.91
CA VAL A 282 -29.97 0.89 -27.34
C VAL A 282 -30.95 1.48 -28.35
N VAL A 283 -31.31 2.76 -28.18
CA VAL A 283 -32.17 3.48 -29.11
C VAL A 283 -31.45 3.72 -30.44
N GLU A 284 -30.22 4.24 -30.43
CA GLU A 284 -29.44 4.51 -31.65
C GLU A 284 -29.10 3.23 -32.43
N ALA A 285 -28.82 2.13 -31.73
CA ALA A 285 -28.60 0.83 -32.36
C ALA A 285 -29.81 0.36 -33.19
N ARG A 286 -31.03 0.74 -32.78
CA ARG A 286 -32.30 0.43 -33.47
C ARG A 286 -32.66 1.44 -34.58
N SER A 287 -31.95 2.56 -34.68
CA SER A 287 -32.14 3.59 -35.71
C SER A 287 -31.59 3.16 -37.08
N PRO A 288 -32.08 3.74 -38.20
CA PRO A 288 -31.63 3.42 -39.56
C PRO A 288 -30.10 3.47 -39.73
N ALA A 289 -29.57 2.70 -40.68
CA ALA A 289 -28.13 2.54 -40.87
C ALA A 289 -27.47 3.78 -41.48
N ASP A 290 -26.77 4.55 -40.64
CA ASP A 290 -25.74 5.52 -41.04
C ASP A 290 -24.41 5.08 -40.42
N ILE A 291 -23.49 4.59 -41.25
CA ILE A 291 -22.25 3.95 -40.79
C ILE A 291 -21.30 4.97 -40.14
N GLY A 292 -21.15 6.16 -40.72
CA GLY A 292 -20.23 7.18 -40.20
C GLY A 292 -20.69 7.75 -38.87
N ARG A 293 -22.00 8.06 -38.77
CA ARG A 293 -22.62 8.50 -37.52
C ARG A 293 -22.51 7.44 -36.43
N LYS A 294 -22.74 6.16 -36.77
CA LYS A 294 -22.70 5.06 -35.79
C LYS A 294 -21.29 4.77 -35.27
N ILE A 295 -20.26 4.85 -36.10
CA ILE A 295 -18.87 4.68 -35.65
C ILE A 295 -18.48 5.80 -34.69
N SER A 296 -18.68 7.05 -35.10
CA SER A 296 -18.31 8.22 -34.29
C SER A 296 -19.09 8.31 -32.98
N PHE A 297 -20.38 7.92 -32.99
CA PHE A 297 -21.17 7.78 -31.77
C PHE A 297 -20.63 6.66 -30.87
N SER A 298 -20.23 5.52 -31.45
CA SER A 298 -19.70 4.38 -30.68
C SER A 298 -18.40 4.70 -29.95
N GLU A 299 -17.46 5.38 -30.62
CA GLU A 299 -16.16 5.74 -30.03
C GLU A 299 -16.33 6.71 -28.86
N ARG A 300 -17.03 7.82 -29.07
CA ARG A 300 -17.28 8.82 -28.02
C ARG A 300 -18.10 8.27 -26.85
N MET A 301 -19.05 7.39 -27.16
CA MET A 301 -19.80 6.67 -26.15
C MET A 301 -18.91 5.74 -25.33
N GLU A 302 -17.98 5.01 -25.96
CA GLU A 302 -17.07 4.12 -25.24
C GLU A 302 -16.19 4.89 -24.26
N GLU A 303 -15.59 6.01 -24.69
CA GLU A 303 -14.79 6.90 -23.83
C GLU A 303 -15.60 7.42 -22.64
N SER A 304 -16.83 7.90 -22.88
CA SER A 304 -17.73 8.37 -21.81
C SER A 304 -18.10 7.24 -20.85
N LEU A 305 -18.38 6.03 -21.35
CA LEU A 305 -18.74 4.89 -20.50
C LEU A 305 -17.58 4.39 -19.64
N VAL A 306 -16.35 4.37 -20.20
CA VAL A 306 -15.11 4.05 -19.47
C VAL A 306 -14.88 5.10 -18.38
N SER A 307 -14.94 6.37 -18.75
CA SER A 307 -14.72 7.51 -17.84
C SER A 307 -15.70 7.49 -16.67
N LEU A 308 -17.00 7.37 -16.94
CA LEU A 308 -18.02 7.27 -15.88
C LEU A 308 -17.82 6.03 -15.01
N ARG A 309 -17.34 4.92 -15.57
CA ARG A 309 -17.09 3.71 -14.78
C ARG A 309 -15.87 3.84 -13.87
N ILE A 310 -14.81 4.52 -14.34
CA ILE A 310 -13.64 4.86 -13.51
C ILE A 310 -14.09 5.79 -12.38
N ILE A 311 -14.81 6.87 -12.70
CA ILE A 311 -15.33 7.81 -11.70
C ILE A 311 -16.21 7.10 -10.67
N GLU A 312 -17.14 6.25 -11.12
CA GLU A 312 -18.02 5.49 -10.24
C GLU A 312 -17.23 4.58 -9.27
N LEU A 313 -16.22 3.85 -9.76
CA LEU A 313 -15.49 2.88 -8.95
C LEU A 313 -14.47 3.52 -8.01
N LEU A 314 -13.76 4.56 -8.46
CA LEU A 314 -12.80 5.27 -7.60
C LEU A 314 -13.50 6.06 -6.48
N SER A 315 -14.79 6.36 -6.65
CA SER A 315 -15.63 7.03 -5.65
C SER A 315 -16.39 6.07 -4.73
N ASP A 316 -16.15 4.76 -4.85
CA ASP A 316 -16.95 3.75 -4.14
C ASP A 316 -16.13 2.50 -3.84
N GLU A 317 -15.53 2.46 -2.65
CA GLU A 317 -14.67 1.35 -2.21
C GLU A 317 -15.42 0.01 -2.17
N GLU A 318 -16.72 0.02 -1.84
CA GLU A 318 -17.52 -1.20 -1.81
C GLU A 318 -17.76 -1.74 -3.23
N LYS A 319 -18.12 -0.88 -4.19
CA LYS A 319 -18.22 -1.27 -5.60
C LYS A 319 -16.85 -1.71 -6.15
N LEU A 320 -15.78 -0.97 -5.83
CA LEU A 320 -14.41 -1.28 -6.26
C LEU A 320 -13.98 -2.66 -5.76
N SER A 321 -14.20 -2.96 -4.47
CA SER A 321 -13.83 -4.23 -3.85
C SER A 321 -14.53 -5.45 -4.47
N ARG A 322 -15.69 -5.26 -5.10
CA ARG A 322 -16.47 -6.33 -5.73
C ARG A 322 -16.24 -6.43 -7.24
N TYR A 323 -15.52 -5.48 -7.83
CA TYR A 323 -15.35 -5.40 -9.27
C TYR A 323 -14.25 -6.36 -9.73
N LYS A 324 -14.56 -7.28 -10.66
CA LYS A 324 -13.64 -8.36 -11.07
C LYS A 324 -12.71 -8.03 -12.23
N ASN A 325 -13.09 -7.09 -13.09
CA ASN A 325 -12.39 -6.81 -14.36
C ASN A 325 -11.78 -5.40 -14.35
N PHE A 326 -11.23 -4.99 -13.21
CA PHE A 326 -10.67 -3.64 -13.07
C PHE A 326 -9.43 -3.45 -13.93
N ASP A 327 -8.66 -4.52 -14.14
CA ASP A 327 -7.54 -4.57 -15.06
C ASP A 327 -7.92 -4.15 -16.49
N PHE A 328 -9.00 -4.71 -17.04
CA PHE A 328 -9.49 -4.31 -18.36
C PHE A 328 -9.96 -2.85 -18.40
N LEU A 329 -10.61 -2.38 -17.32
CA LEU A 329 -11.04 -1.00 -17.23
C LEU A 329 -9.86 -0.04 -17.21
N LEU A 330 -8.81 -0.36 -16.45
CA LEU A 330 -7.59 0.44 -16.38
C LEU A 330 -6.83 0.44 -17.70
N LEU A 331 -6.73 -0.69 -18.41
CA LEU A 331 -6.17 -0.72 -19.76
C LEU A 331 -6.92 0.19 -20.73
N LYS A 332 -8.25 0.24 -20.63
CA LYS A 332 -9.06 1.20 -21.40
C LYS A 332 -8.80 2.64 -20.96
N GLY A 333 -8.67 2.89 -19.66
CA GLY A 333 -8.32 4.20 -19.11
C GLY A 333 -6.98 4.71 -19.62
N ILE A 334 -5.95 3.87 -19.62
CA ILE A 334 -4.62 4.17 -20.17
C ILE A 334 -4.73 4.45 -21.68
N SER A 335 -5.44 3.59 -22.42
CA SER A 335 -5.65 3.79 -23.87
C SER A 335 -6.39 5.08 -24.20
N ALA A 336 -7.25 5.56 -23.30
CA ALA A 336 -8.00 6.80 -23.42
C ALA A 336 -7.24 8.03 -22.87
N GLY A 337 -6.04 7.85 -22.30
CA GLY A 337 -5.27 8.92 -21.70
C GLY A 337 -5.87 9.48 -20.39
N ILE A 338 -6.69 8.70 -19.68
CA ILE A 338 -7.28 9.03 -18.37
C ILE A 338 -6.30 8.73 -17.22
N ILE A 339 -5.36 7.82 -17.47
CA ILE A 339 -4.32 7.43 -16.53
C ILE A 339 -3.02 7.62 -17.28
N THR A 340 -2.40 8.76 -17.05
CA THR A 340 -1.27 9.24 -17.84
C THR A 340 0.06 8.89 -17.17
N GLU A 341 0.07 8.72 -15.85
CA GLU A 341 1.28 8.46 -15.09
C GLU A 341 1.35 7.05 -14.50
N ASN A 342 2.55 6.46 -14.51
CA ASN A 342 2.77 5.09 -14.00
C ASN A 342 2.40 4.93 -12.52
N TYR A 343 2.61 5.97 -11.69
CA TYR A 343 2.26 5.87 -10.27
C TYR A 343 0.74 5.90 -10.06
N GLN A 344 0.00 6.67 -10.85
CA GLN A 344 -1.47 6.72 -10.79
C GLN A 344 -2.04 5.33 -11.09
N GLU A 345 -1.51 4.67 -12.13
CA GLU A 345 -1.82 3.28 -12.46
C GLU A 345 -1.52 2.36 -11.27
N VAL A 346 -0.34 2.47 -10.66
CA VAL A 346 0.05 1.58 -9.54
C VAL A 346 -0.82 1.81 -8.31
N VAL A 347 -1.13 3.04 -7.94
CA VAL A 347 -2.02 3.36 -6.80
C VAL A 347 -3.42 2.81 -7.04
N ALA A 348 -3.97 3.00 -8.25
CA ALA A 348 -5.28 2.48 -8.62
C ALA A 348 -5.32 0.94 -8.56
N HIS A 349 -4.38 0.27 -9.24
CA HIS A 349 -4.33 -1.19 -9.26
C HIS A 349 -4.07 -1.79 -7.88
N SER A 350 -3.13 -1.25 -7.12
CA SER A 350 -2.78 -1.77 -5.80
C SER A 350 -3.91 -1.61 -4.80
N THR A 351 -4.63 -0.49 -4.85
CA THR A 351 -5.82 -0.30 -4.02
C THR A 351 -6.90 -1.31 -4.37
N TRP A 352 -7.25 -1.45 -5.66
CA TRP A 352 -8.23 -2.44 -6.09
C TRP A 352 -7.85 -3.87 -5.68
N ALA A 353 -6.60 -4.27 -5.91
CA ALA A 353 -6.10 -5.62 -5.66
C ALA A 353 -6.18 -6.04 -4.19
N VAL A 354 -6.22 -5.06 -3.26
CA VAL A 354 -6.31 -5.31 -1.81
C VAL A 354 -7.59 -4.76 -1.18
N ALA A 355 -8.48 -4.14 -1.96
CA ALA A 355 -9.73 -3.55 -1.47
C ALA A 355 -10.61 -4.53 -0.69
N PRO A 356 -10.82 -5.80 -1.11
CA PRO A 356 -11.58 -6.77 -0.31
C PRO A 356 -11.01 -6.96 1.10
N GLN A 357 -9.69 -7.05 1.22
CA GLN A 357 -9.03 -7.22 2.52
C GLN A 357 -9.06 -5.93 3.33
N MET A 358 -8.91 -4.77 2.70
CA MET A 358 -9.07 -3.47 3.38
C MET A 358 -10.46 -3.33 4.01
N MET A 359 -11.52 -3.68 3.26
CA MET A 359 -12.88 -3.65 3.78
C MET A 359 -13.07 -4.62 4.97
N ALA A 360 -12.46 -5.81 4.90
CA ALA A 360 -12.49 -6.77 6.00
C ALA A 360 -11.76 -6.24 7.25
N ASP A 361 -10.62 -5.56 7.08
CA ASP A 361 -9.84 -5.00 8.18
C ASP A 361 -10.60 -3.85 8.86
N LEU A 362 -11.20 -2.94 8.08
CA LEU A 362 -12.02 -1.84 8.60
C LEU A 362 -13.19 -2.38 9.42
N LYS A 363 -13.91 -3.38 8.90
CA LYS A 363 -15.02 -4.03 9.61
C LYS A 363 -14.57 -4.66 10.92
N LYS A 364 -13.38 -5.29 10.95
CA LYS A 364 -12.82 -5.91 12.15
C LYS A 364 -12.60 -4.90 13.28
N VAL A 365 -12.22 -3.66 12.95
CA VAL A 365 -11.99 -2.58 13.93
C VAL A 365 -13.19 -1.63 14.09
N GLY A 366 -14.33 -1.93 13.46
CA GLY A 366 -15.55 -1.12 13.57
C GLY A 366 -15.51 0.21 12.80
N LYS A 367 -14.54 0.41 11.90
CA LYS A 367 -14.47 1.58 11.02
C LYS A 367 -15.33 1.39 9.78
N LYS A 368 -15.93 2.48 9.30
CA LYS A 368 -16.88 2.46 8.18
C LYS A 368 -16.18 2.67 6.84
N PRO A 369 -16.58 1.95 5.77
CA PRO A 369 -16.19 2.32 4.41
C PRO A 369 -16.78 3.69 4.03
N ILE A 370 -16.19 4.39 3.04
CA ILE A 370 -16.70 5.68 2.55
C ILE A 370 -18.13 5.49 2.00
N THR A 371 -18.27 4.52 1.10
CA THR A 371 -19.55 4.10 0.58
C THR A 371 -20.07 2.93 1.40
N ILE A 372 -21.21 3.15 2.05
CA ILE A 372 -22.01 2.08 2.61
C ILE A 372 -23.16 1.93 1.62
N LEU A 373 -23.32 0.75 1.02
CA LEU A 373 -24.67 0.35 0.61
C LEU A 373 -25.50 0.34 1.89
N GLU A 374 -26.28 1.40 2.14
CA GLU A 374 -27.50 1.17 2.90
C GLU A 374 -28.19 0.05 2.15
N ALA A 375 -28.22 -1.14 2.76
CA ALA A 375 -28.96 -2.25 2.21
C ALA A 375 -30.35 -1.68 1.96
N THR A 376 -30.69 -1.47 0.70
CA THR A 376 -32.06 -1.16 0.29
C THR A 376 -32.90 -2.25 0.91
N LYS A 377 -33.60 -1.88 1.98
CA LYS A 377 -34.52 -2.75 2.72
C LYS A 377 -35.64 -3.21 1.81
#